data_AF-A0A073CIQ1-F1
#
_entry.id   AF-A0A073CIQ1-F1
#
_cell.length_a   1.000
_cell.length_b   1.000
_cell.length_c   1.000
_cell.angle_alpha   90.00
_cell.angle_beta   90.00
_cell.angle_gamma   90.00
#
_symmetry.space_group_name_H-M   'P 1'
#
loop_
_entity.id
_entity.type
_entity.pdbx_description
1 polymer ?
#
loop_
_entity_poly.entity_id
_entity_poly.type
_entity_poly.pdbx_seq_one_letter_code
_entity_poly.pdbx_strand_id
1 'polypeptide(L)' 'MVELIILLASLLVAWLVFTWVVQVLKASVSTAIAIAVIVLILQLVFGIGPQELLDHLIQLPQRLWDLVVNHRF' A
#
# COMPACT_ATOMS: atom_id res chain seq x y z
N MET A 1 34.40 12.97 -24.92
CA MET A 1 33.01 13.36 -25.26
C MET A 1 31.96 12.49 -24.56
N VAL A 2 32.02 11.15 -24.70
CA VAL A 2 31.01 10.23 -24.15
C VAL A 2 30.86 10.31 -22.62
N GLU A 3 31.96 10.42 -21.88
CA GLU A 3 31.96 10.54 -20.41
C GLU A 3 31.06 11.67 -19.88
N LEU A 4 31.14 12.84 -20.53
CA LEU A 4 30.35 14.02 -20.15
C LEU A 4 28.86 13.81 -20.41
N ILE A 5 28.52 13.11 -21.50
CA ILE A 5 27.14 12.76 -21.83
C ILE A 5 26.57 11.79 -20.79
N ILE A 6 27.35 10.79 -20.38
CA ILE A 6 26.94 9.82 -19.35
C ILE A 6 26.78 10.52 -17.99
N LEU A 7 27.68 11.43 -17.63
CA LEU A 7 27.54 12.22 -16.39
C LEU A 7 26.27 13.06 -16.39
N LEU A 8 25.98 13.78 -17.47
CA LEU A 8 24.76 14.59 -17.58
C LEU A 8 23.49 13.73 -17.60
N ALA A 9 23.50 12.61 -18.33
CA ALA A 9 22.37 11.69 -18.38
C ALA A 9 22.11 11.03 -17.03
N SER A 10 23.14 10.57 -16.34
CA SER A 10 22.99 9.96 -15.00
C SER A 10 22.52 10.98 -13.97
N LEU A 11 22.98 12.24 -14.04
CA LEU A 11 22.50 13.31 -13.17
C LEU A 11 21.01 13.61 -13.40
N LEU A 12 20.56 13.66 -14.65
CA LEU A 12 19.14 13.84 -14.99
C LEU A 12 18.28 12.67 -14.51
N VAL A 13 18.74 11.44 -14.73
CA VAL A 13 18.02 10.24 -14.28
C VAL A 13 17.95 10.20 -12.76
N ALA A 14 19.06 10.46 -12.06
CA ALA A 14 19.09 10.52 -10.60
C ALA A 14 18.13 11.59 -10.07
N TRP A 15 18.10 12.78 -10.68
CA TRP A 15 17.17 13.84 -10.31
C TRP A 15 15.70 13.45 -10.52
N LEU A 16 15.41 12.78 -11.64
CA LEU A 16 14.05 12.32 -11.94
C LEU A 16 13.59 11.25 -10.95
N VAL A 17 14.43 10.26 -10.66
CA VAL A 17 14.15 9.21 -9.67
C VAL A 17 14.00 9.83 -8.28
N PHE A 18 14.88 10.76 -7.90
CA PHE A 18 14.79 11.45 -6.61
C PHE A 18 13.44 12.18 -6.45
N THR A 19 13.04 12.93 -7.49
CA THR A 19 11.76 13.65 -7.49
C THR A 19 10.58 12.69 -7.38
N TRP A 20 10.61 11.58 -8.13
CA TRP A 20 9.56 10.57 -8.09
C TRP A 20 9.46 9.89 -6.72
N VAL A 21 10.60 9.52 -6.12
CA VAL A 21 10.64 8.91 -4.78
C VAL A 21 10.06 9.85 -3.73
N VAL A 22 10.37 11.14 -3.78
CA VAL A 22 9.79 12.13 -2.84
C VAL A 22 8.26 12.22 -3.02
N GLN A 23 7.77 12.19 -4.26
CA GLN A 23 6.32 12.19 -4.51
C GLN A 23 5.65 10.92 -4.00
N VAL A 24 6.23 9.75 -4.29
CA VAL A 24 5.73 8.45 -3.82
C VAL A 24 5.75 8.39 -2.31
N LEU A 25 6.81 8.86 -1.66
CA LEU A 25 6.89 8.90 -0.20
C LEU A 25 5.77 9.75 0.40
N LYS A 26 5.50 10.94 -0.17
CA LYS A 26 4.37 11.77 0.26
C LYS A 26 3.03 11.06 0.09
N ALA A 27 2.83 10.40 -1.04
CA ALA A 27 1.61 9.62 -1.30
C ALA A 27 1.47 8.44 -0.32
N SER A 28 2.56 7.71 -0.05
CA SER A 28 2.59 6.60 0.91
C SER A 28 2.30 7.07 2.33
N VAL A 29 2.90 8.17 2.79
CA VAL A 29 2.62 8.76 4.11
C VAL A 29 1.17 9.21 4.20
N SER A 30 0.64 9.89 3.19
CA SER A 30 -0.77 10.31 3.18
C SER A 30 -1.72 9.11 3.22
N THR A 31 -1.38 8.04 2.49
CA THR A 31 -2.17 6.80 2.46
C THR A 31 -2.11 6.09 3.81
N ALA A 32 -0.93 5.99 4.42
CA ALA A 32 -0.74 5.40 5.74
C ALA A 32 -1.53 6.16 6.82
N ILE A 33 -1.54 7.50 6.77
CA ILE A 33 -2.36 8.32 7.67
C ILE A 33 -3.85 8.06 7.45
N ALA A 34 -4.31 8.03 6.20
CA ALA A 34 -5.72 7.73 5.90
C ALA A 34 -6.13 6.34 6.42
N ILE A 35 -5.30 5.33 6.18
CA ILE A 35 -5.50 3.98 6.72
C ILE A 35 -5.53 4.02 8.25
N ALA A 36 -4.58 4.69 8.89
CA ALA A 36 -4.53 4.81 10.35
C ALA A 36 -5.79 5.45 10.91
N VAL A 37 -6.32 6.51 10.28
CA VAL A 37 -7.59 7.15 10.67
C VAL A 37 -8.76 6.19 10.52
N ILE A 38 -8.86 5.48 9.39
CA ILE A 38 -9.93 4.49 9.15
C ILE A 38 -9.89 3.41 10.22
N VAL A 39 -8.70 2.85 10.48
CA VAL A 39 -8.48 1.84 11.53
C VAL A 39 -8.83 2.38 12.90
N LEU A 40 -8.44 3.61 13.24
CA LEU A 40 -8.78 4.25 14.51
C LEU A 40 -10.29 4.37 14.69
N ILE A 41 -11.01 4.82 13.66
CA ILE A 41 -12.48 4.90 13.72
C ILE A 41 -13.07 3.51 13.91
N LEU A 42 -12.59 2.50 13.16
CA LEU A 42 -13.06 1.13 13.30
C LEU A 42 -12.79 0.57 14.71
N GLN A 43 -11.61 0.86 15.27
CA GLN A 43 -11.26 0.43 16.61
C GLN A 43 -12.11 1.12 17.68
N LEU A 44 -12.40 2.41 17.53
CA LEU A 44 -13.22 3.17 18.48
C LEU A 44 -14.71 2.80 18.40
N VAL A 45 -15.23 2.52 17.20
CA VAL A 45 -16.66 2.21 16.98
C VAL A 45 -16.97 0.73 17.18
N PHE A 46 -16.11 -0.16 16.69
CA PHE A 46 -16.35 -1.62 16.69
C PHE A 46 -15.46 -2.37 17.69
N GLY A 47 -14.43 -1.75 18.27
CA GLY A 47 -13.49 -2.42 19.18
C GLY A 47 -12.47 -3.32 18.49
N ILE A 48 -12.43 -3.35 17.15
CA ILE A 48 -11.63 -4.28 16.35
C ILE A 48 -10.26 -3.66 16.06
N GLY A 49 -9.19 -4.38 16.39
CA GLY A 49 -7.82 -3.93 16.14
C GLY A 49 -7.37 -4.06 14.68
N PRO A 50 -6.31 -3.36 14.26
CA PRO A 50 -5.76 -3.45 12.90
C PRO A 50 -5.32 -4.86 12.50
N GLN A 51 -4.74 -5.63 13.42
CA GLN A 51 -4.36 -7.03 13.14
C GLN A 51 -5.58 -7.89 12.83
N GLU A 52 -6.65 -7.77 13.61
CA GLU A 52 -7.90 -8.50 13.40
C GLU A 52 -8.50 -8.19 12.02
N LEU A 53 -8.45 -6.93 11.57
CA LEU A 53 -8.91 -6.54 10.23
C LEU A 53 -8.09 -7.22 9.13
N LEU A 54 -6.76 -7.25 9.26
CA LEU A 54 -5.88 -7.92 8.30
C LEU A 54 -6.10 -9.43 8.28
N ASP A 55 -6.21 -10.06 9.44
CA ASP A 55 -6.51 -11.49 9.54
C ASP A 55 -7.88 -11.82 8.91
N HIS A 56 -8.88 -10.97 9.14
CA HIS A 56 -10.20 -11.15 8.53
C HIS A 56 -10.15 -10.99 7.00
N LEU A 57 -9.39 -10.01 6.49
CA LEU A 57 -9.20 -9.80 5.06
C LEU A 57 -8.48 -10.98 4.39
N ILE A 58 -7.47 -11.56 5.05
CA ILE A 58 -6.75 -12.74 4.53
C ILE A 58 -7.65 -13.99 4.52
N GLN A 59 -8.58 -14.10 5.48
CA GLN A 59 -9.53 -15.20 5.57
C GLN A 59 -10.77 -15.03 4.69
N LEU A 60 -11.07 -13.82 4.20
CA LEU A 60 -12.23 -13.57 3.32
C LEU A 60 -12.22 -14.42 2.05
N PRO A 61 -11.12 -14.53 1.28
CA PRO A 61 -11.07 -15.38 0.09
C PRO A 61 -11.43 -16.83 0.40
N GLN A 62 -10.93 -17.39 1.51
CA GLN A 62 -11.25 -18.75 1.95
C GLN A 62 -12.73 -18.88 2.32
N ARG A 63 -13.28 -17.93 3.09
CA ARG A 63 -14.71 -17.92 3.44
C ARG A 63 -15.60 -17.83 2.21
N LEU A 64 -15.24 -16.99 1.24
CA LEU A 64 -15.97 -16.86 -0.03
C LEU A 64 -15.86 -18.14 -0.86
N TRP A 65 -14.69 -18.79 -0.85
CA TRP A 65 -14.48 -20.07 -1.51
C TRP A 65 -15.33 -21.17 -0.88
N ASP A 66 -15.35 -21.29 0.44
CA ASP A 66 -16.20 -22.24 1.16
C ASP A 66 -17.68 -21.97 0.90
N LEU A 67 -18.13 -20.72 0.91
CA LEU A 67 -19.53 -20.38 0.60
C LEU A 67 -19.91 -20.74 -0.84
N VAL A 68 -19.04 -20.50 -1.82
CA VAL A 68 -19.30 -20.83 -3.23
C VAL A 68 -19.20 -22.34 -3.48
N VAL A 69 -18.21 -23.02 -2.91
CA VAL A 69 -17.99 -24.47 -3.10
C VAL A 69 -19.02 -25.30 -2.32
N ASN A 70 -19.33 -24.94 -1.08
CA ASN A 70 -20.33 -25.64 -0.27
C ASN A 70 -21.76 -25.42 -0.77
N HIS A 71 -22.03 -24.37 -1.55
CA HIS A 71 -23.32 -24.19 -2.23
C HIS A 71 -23.42 -24.97 -3.56
N ARG A 72 -22.32 -25.56 -4.03
CA ARG A 72 -22.21 -26.29 -5.31
C ARG A 72 -22.26 -27.82 -5.15
N PHE A 73 -22.45 -28.33 -3.94
CA PHE A 73 -22.75 -29.72 -3.60
C PHE A 73 -24.00 -29.77 -2.70
#